data_AF-A0A250I6Q3-F1
#
_entry.id   AF-A0A250I6Q3-F1
#
_cell.length_a   1.000
_cell.length_b   1.000
_cell.length_c   1.000
_cell.angle_alpha   90.00
_cell.angle_beta   90.00
_cell.angle_gamma   90.00
#
_symmetry.space_group_name_H-M   'P 1'
#
loop_
_entity.id
_entity.type
_entity.pdbx_description
1 polymer ?
#
loop_
_entity_poly.entity_id
_entity_poly.type
_entity_poly.pdbx_seq_one_letter_code
_entity_poly.pdbx_strand_id
1 'polypeptide(L)'
;MSEVKQQRPEEEAPEEAEGGAERRRSKTMSRKEMARDLRRRRLTGQVDPEEGDLLQAVDSQRPKTRADCVNGARPCLFVSCKHNLYLDVNPETGSIKLNFPDKEIWELEHTCALDVAEKGGITLEEVGAIMNLTRERIRQVETRGLLKLREATEAEPPVSARKP
;
A
#
# COMPACT_ATOMS: atom_id res chain seq x y z
N MET A 1 55.49 25.75 26.44
CA MET A 1 54.13 25.47 26.95
C MET A 1 53.12 26.10 26.00
N SER A 2 52.61 25.33 25.03
CA SER A 2 51.53 25.78 24.14
C SER A 2 50.83 24.54 23.60
N GLU A 3 50.01 23.91 24.43
CA GLU A 3 49.12 22.83 24.00
C GLU A 3 47.82 23.46 23.53
N VAL A 4 47.65 23.52 22.20
CA VAL A 4 46.42 23.95 21.54
C VAL A 4 45.39 22.84 21.70
N LYS A 5 44.45 23.04 22.62
CA LYS A 5 43.33 22.13 22.88
C LYS A 5 42.35 22.21 21.70
N GLN A 6 42.43 21.24 20.79
CA GLN A 6 41.46 21.08 19.71
C GLN A 6 40.13 20.62 20.32
N GLN A 7 39.11 21.49 20.27
CA GLN A 7 37.74 21.15 20.61
C GLN A 7 37.11 20.48 19.38
N ARG A 8 36.67 19.23 19.54
CA ARG A 8 35.82 18.53 18.55
C ARG A 8 34.43 19.17 18.58
N PRO A 9 33.78 19.41 17.43
CA PRO A 9 32.38 19.82 17.43
C PRO A 9 31.52 18.64 17.88
N GLU A 10 30.65 18.89 18.84
CA GLU A 10 29.64 17.96 19.33
C GLU A 10 28.64 17.70 18.19
N GLU A 11 28.46 16.44 17.82
CA GLU A 11 27.39 15.99 16.93
C GLU A 11 26.05 16.31 17.61
N GLU A 12 25.36 17.34 17.10
CA GLU A 12 23.96 17.59 17.41
C GLU A 12 23.15 16.37 16.94
N ALA A 13 22.68 15.58 17.90
CA ALA A 13 21.68 14.56 17.68
C ALA A 13 20.45 15.21 17.02
N PRO A 14 19.82 14.58 16.01
CA PRO A 14 18.64 15.15 15.40
C PRO A 14 17.53 15.21 16.44
N GLU A 15 17.04 16.42 16.70
CA GLU A 15 15.86 16.66 17.52
C GLU A 15 14.74 15.71 17.10
N GLU A 16 14.27 14.91 18.05
CA GLU A 16 13.06 14.12 17.92
C GLU A 16 11.92 15.07 17.58
N ALA A 17 11.47 15.03 16.32
CA ALA A 17 10.31 15.77 15.87
C ALA A 17 9.05 15.19 16.55
N GLU A 18 8.76 15.68 17.76
CA GLU A 18 7.46 15.58 18.41
C GLU A 18 6.44 16.44 17.62
N GLY A 19 6.07 15.94 16.44
CA GLY A 19 4.98 16.44 15.62
C GLY A 19 3.99 15.33 15.42
N GLY A 20 3.16 15.06 16.43
CA GLY A 20 2.07 14.09 16.35
C GLY A 20 1.00 14.55 15.36
N ALA A 21 1.27 14.42 14.05
CA ALA A 21 0.28 14.62 13.01
C ALA A 21 -0.90 13.69 13.32
N GLU A 22 -2.07 14.28 13.57
CA GLU A 22 -3.28 13.56 13.94
C GLU A 22 -3.63 12.58 12.82
N ARG A 23 -3.36 11.28 13.06
CA ARG A 23 -3.52 10.23 12.05
C ARG A 23 -4.96 10.19 11.57
N ARG A 24 -5.22 10.61 10.33
CA ARG A 24 -6.57 10.53 9.77
C ARG A 24 -6.95 9.09 9.52
N ARG A 25 -8.20 8.75 9.88
CA ARG A 25 -8.76 7.42 9.63
C ARG A 25 -8.83 7.16 8.14
N SER A 26 -8.51 5.92 7.73
CA SER A 26 -8.71 5.43 6.37
C SER A 26 -10.10 5.79 5.81
N LYS A 27 -10.15 6.20 4.53
CA LYS A 27 -11.38 6.60 3.86
C LYS A 27 -11.81 5.55 2.84
N THR A 28 -13.03 5.05 2.97
CA THR A 28 -13.60 4.12 1.99
C THR A 28 -14.58 4.86 1.09
N MET A 29 -14.42 4.70 -0.22
CA MET A 29 -15.33 5.17 -1.25
C MET A 29 -16.07 3.99 -1.85
N SER A 30 -17.40 4.03 -1.86
CA SER A 30 -18.19 2.98 -2.48
C SER A 30 -18.16 3.10 -4.01
N ARG A 31 -18.29 1.96 -4.69
CA ARG A 31 -18.38 1.93 -6.15
C ARG A 31 -19.52 2.80 -6.71
N LYS A 32 -20.65 2.85 -6.01
CA LYS A 32 -21.82 3.66 -6.41
C LYS A 32 -21.54 5.16 -6.29
N GLU A 33 -20.85 5.58 -5.24
CA GLU A 33 -20.46 7.00 -5.06
C GLU A 33 -19.48 7.42 -6.15
N MET A 34 -18.45 6.61 -6.42
CA MET A 34 -17.49 6.89 -7.48
C MET A 34 -18.16 6.95 -8.86
N ALA A 35 -19.08 6.03 -9.16
CA ALA A 35 -19.83 6.06 -10.42
C ALA A 35 -20.70 7.32 -10.55
N ARG A 36 -21.31 7.78 -9.45
CA ARG A 36 -22.10 9.02 -9.43
C ARG A 36 -21.20 10.24 -9.64
N ASP A 37 -20.05 10.30 -8.98
CA ASP A 37 -19.09 11.39 -9.12
C ASP A 37 -18.55 11.47 -10.56
N LEU A 38 -18.15 10.34 -11.14
CA LEU A 38 -17.70 10.26 -12.53
C LEU A 38 -18.79 10.73 -13.51
N ARG A 39 -20.05 10.34 -13.28
CA ARG A 39 -21.18 10.82 -14.09
C ARG A 39 -21.34 12.35 -13.99
N ARG A 40 -21.20 12.91 -12.79
CA ARG A 40 -21.27 14.36 -12.57
C ARG A 40 -20.13 15.09 -13.29
N ARG A 41 -18.89 14.60 -13.18
CA ARG A 41 -17.72 15.16 -13.89
C ARG A 41 -17.92 15.16 -15.40
N ARG A 42 -18.45 14.06 -15.96
CA ARG A 42 -18.79 13.98 -17.40
C ARG A 42 -19.83 15.02 -17.82
N LEU A 43 -20.91 15.17 -17.04
CA LEU A 43 -21.98 16.14 -17.33
C LEU A 43 -21.51 17.60 -17.24
N THR A 44 -20.51 17.87 -16.40
CA THR A 44 -19.94 19.22 -16.20
C THR A 44 -18.79 19.53 -17.16
N GLY A 45 -18.44 18.62 -18.07
CA GLY A 45 -17.32 18.79 -18.99
C GLY A 45 -15.94 18.79 -18.31
N GLN A 46 -15.85 18.27 -17.08
CA GLN A 46 -14.61 18.18 -16.30
C GLN A 46 -13.81 16.90 -16.58
N VAL A 47 -14.17 16.17 -17.63
CA VAL A 47 -13.44 14.97 -18.07
C VAL A 47 -12.72 15.36 -19.35
N ASP A 48 -11.40 15.26 -19.32
CA ASP A 48 -10.56 15.59 -20.45
C ASP A 48 -10.72 14.51 -21.53
N PRO A 49 -11.00 14.88 -22.81
CA PRO A 49 -11.09 13.92 -23.90
C PRO A 49 -9.85 13.02 -24.06
N GLU A 50 -8.66 13.52 -23.71
CA GLU A 50 -7.39 12.80 -23.82
C GLU A 50 -7.13 11.87 -22.62
N GLU A 51 -7.89 12.01 -21.52
CA GLU A 51 -7.74 11.21 -20.30
C GLU A 51 -7.90 9.70 -20.58
N GLY A 52 -8.80 9.35 -21.51
CA GLY A 52 -9.02 7.95 -21.90
C GLY A 52 -7.82 7.31 -22.59
N ASP A 53 -7.21 8.01 -23.54
CA ASP A 53 -6.05 7.52 -24.29
C ASP A 53 -4.83 7.42 -23.38
N LEU A 54 -4.63 8.39 -22.48
CA LEU A 54 -3.58 8.36 -21.46
C LEU A 54 -3.73 7.15 -20.53
N LEU A 55 -4.95 6.90 -20.03
CA LEU A 55 -5.22 5.75 -19.16
C LEU A 55 -4.94 4.42 -19.85
N GLN A 56 -5.32 4.30 -21.13
CA GLN A 56 -5.05 3.11 -21.92
C GLN A 56 -3.54 2.90 -22.14
N ALA A 57 -2.80 3.98 -22.44
CA ALA A 57 -1.35 3.92 -22.58
C ALA A 57 -0.67 3.47 -21.28
N VAL A 58 -1.07 4.01 -20.13
CA VAL A 58 -0.52 3.61 -18.82
C VAL A 58 -0.84 2.14 -18.51
N ASP A 59 -2.07 1.68 -18.77
CA ASP A 59 -2.45 0.29 -18.52
C ASP A 59 -1.70 -0.69 -19.44
N SER A 60 -1.38 -0.27 -20.67
CA SER A 60 -0.56 -1.07 -21.60
C SER A 60 0.89 -1.26 -21.12
N GLN A 61 1.43 -0.27 -20.38
CA GLN A 61 2.77 -0.32 -19.80
C GLN A 61 2.82 -1.03 -18.44
N ARG A 62 1.67 -1.50 -17.95
CA ARG A 62 1.58 -2.08 -16.63
C ARG A 62 2.33 -3.43 -16.55
N PRO A 63 3.25 -3.60 -15.58
CA PRO A 63 3.95 -4.86 -15.39
C PRO A 63 2.98 -5.97 -14.99
N LYS A 64 3.16 -7.16 -15.56
CA LYS A 64 2.25 -8.31 -15.34
C LYS A 64 2.78 -9.24 -14.26
N THR A 65 4.10 -9.33 -14.11
CA THR A 65 4.76 -10.22 -13.17
C THR A 65 5.64 -9.46 -12.19
N ARG A 66 6.03 -10.12 -11.09
CA ARG A 66 6.98 -9.55 -10.12
C ARG A 66 8.33 -9.24 -10.77
N ALA A 67 8.79 -10.10 -11.67
CA ALA A 67 10.05 -9.90 -12.38
C ALA A 67 10.04 -8.60 -13.21
N ASP A 68 8.89 -8.22 -13.76
CA ASP A 68 8.75 -6.99 -14.54
C ASP A 68 8.80 -5.72 -13.67
N CYS A 69 8.40 -5.80 -12.40
CA CYS A 69 8.26 -4.61 -11.53
C CYS A 69 9.26 -4.50 -10.38
N VAL A 70 10.04 -5.55 -10.10
CA VAL A 70 11.00 -5.57 -8.98
C VAL A 70 11.97 -4.41 -9.01
N ASN A 71 12.59 -4.18 -10.16
CA ASN A 71 13.54 -3.08 -10.38
C ASN A 71 12.88 -1.79 -10.90
N GLY A 72 11.55 -1.71 -10.86
CA GLY A 72 10.82 -0.52 -11.29
C GLY A 72 11.03 0.67 -10.34
N ALA A 73 10.71 1.88 -10.80
CA ALA A 73 10.79 3.08 -9.97
C ALA A 73 9.94 2.96 -8.70
N ARG A 74 10.43 3.57 -7.61
CA ARG A 74 9.70 3.75 -6.36
C ARG A 74 9.58 5.26 -6.08
N PRO A 75 8.43 5.76 -5.63
CA PRO A 75 7.20 5.05 -5.25
C PRO A 75 6.46 4.38 -6.43
N CYS A 76 5.80 3.25 -6.19
CA CYS A 76 5.10 2.49 -7.24
C CYS A 76 3.77 3.17 -7.64
N LEU A 77 3.69 3.66 -8.88
CA LEU A 77 2.52 4.38 -9.40
C LEU A 77 1.37 3.47 -9.85
N PHE A 78 1.59 2.17 -9.95
CA PHE A 78 0.55 1.21 -10.32
C PHE A 78 -0.37 0.90 -9.12
N VAL A 79 -1.14 1.90 -8.68
CA VAL A 79 -2.00 1.83 -7.48
C VAL A 79 -3.12 0.81 -7.58
N SER A 80 -3.49 0.40 -8.79
CA SER A 80 -4.46 -0.68 -9.04
C SER A 80 -3.88 -2.09 -8.80
N CYS A 81 -2.60 -2.21 -8.45
CA CYS A 81 -1.98 -3.49 -8.09
C CYS A 81 -2.50 -3.99 -6.74
N LYS A 82 -2.79 -5.30 -6.65
CA LYS A 82 -3.26 -5.95 -5.41
C LYS A 82 -2.27 -5.88 -4.22
N HIS A 83 -1.01 -5.56 -4.48
CA HIS A 83 0.04 -5.44 -3.46
C HIS A 83 0.41 -3.99 -3.15
N ASN A 84 -0.27 -3.02 -3.76
CA ASN A 84 0.02 -1.61 -3.49
C ASN A 84 -0.52 -1.25 -2.10
N LEU A 85 0.26 -0.49 -1.33
CA LEU A 85 -0.08 -0.13 0.06
C LEU A 85 -0.88 1.18 0.17
N TYR A 86 -1.07 1.90 -0.93
CA TYR A 86 -1.84 3.15 -0.94
C TYR A 86 -3.34 2.91 -0.83
N LEU A 87 -3.87 1.92 -1.58
CA LEU A 87 -5.30 1.63 -1.65
C LEU A 87 -5.60 0.13 -1.62
N ASP A 88 -6.69 -0.22 -0.94
CA ASP A 88 -7.25 -1.57 -0.88
C ASP A 88 -8.56 -1.62 -1.66
N VAL A 89 -8.67 -2.56 -2.61
CA VAL A 89 -9.90 -2.79 -3.38
C VAL A 89 -10.61 -4.01 -2.84
N ASN A 90 -11.87 -3.87 -2.44
CA ASN A 90 -12.70 -5.00 -2.06
C ASN A 90 -13.14 -5.77 -3.33
N PRO A 91 -12.79 -7.05 -3.49
CA PRO A 91 -13.05 -7.79 -4.73
C PRO A 91 -14.53 -8.10 -4.96
N GLU A 92 -15.34 -8.19 -3.90
CA GLU A 92 -16.77 -8.51 -3.99
C GLU A 92 -17.61 -7.27 -4.29
N THR A 93 -17.32 -6.17 -3.60
CA THR A 93 -18.14 -4.94 -3.70
C THR A 93 -17.56 -3.91 -4.67
N GLY A 94 -16.26 -4.00 -4.98
CA GLY A 94 -15.53 -3.00 -5.75
C GLY A 94 -15.34 -1.66 -5.03
N SER A 95 -15.54 -1.62 -3.71
CA SER A 95 -15.25 -0.43 -2.90
C SER A 95 -13.75 -0.24 -2.74
N ILE A 96 -13.29 1.01 -2.74
CA ILE A 96 -11.86 1.36 -2.61
C ILE A 96 -11.65 2.02 -1.26
N LYS A 97 -10.69 1.52 -0.48
CA LYS A 97 -10.25 2.10 0.79
C LYS A 97 -8.86 2.73 0.59
N LEU A 98 -8.76 4.03 0.86
CA LEU A 98 -7.47 4.72 0.98
C LEU A 98 -6.93 4.50 2.39
N ASN A 99 -5.70 4.00 2.49
CA ASN A 99 -5.09 3.74 3.79
C ASN A 99 -4.77 5.04 4.52
N PHE A 100 -4.14 5.99 3.83
CA PHE A 100 -3.86 7.34 4.33
C PHE A 100 -4.52 8.37 3.42
N PRO A 101 -5.72 8.88 3.75
CA PRO A 101 -6.41 9.86 2.91
C PRO A 101 -5.79 11.26 2.96
N ASP A 102 -4.82 11.47 3.84
CA ASP A 102 -4.06 12.68 4.09
C ASP A 102 -2.65 12.66 3.49
N LYS A 103 -2.22 11.53 2.91
CA LYS A 103 -0.92 11.38 2.29
C LYS A 103 -1.04 11.05 0.81
N GLU A 104 -0.17 11.61 0.01
CA GLU A 104 0.01 11.24 -1.38
C GLU A 104 0.96 10.04 -1.52
N ILE A 105 0.98 9.42 -2.70
CA ILE A 105 1.73 8.17 -2.95
C ILE A 105 3.23 8.33 -2.69
N TRP A 106 3.80 9.51 -2.97
CA TRP A 106 5.22 9.82 -2.76
C TRP A 106 5.57 10.18 -1.31
N GLU A 107 4.58 10.38 -0.45
CA GLU A 107 4.76 10.64 0.98
C GLU A 107 4.70 9.35 1.81
N LEU A 108 4.39 8.22 1.16
CA LEU A 108 4.40 6.91 1.80
C LEU A 108 5.83 6.39 1.92
N GLU A 109 6.15 5.85 3.10
CA GLU A 109 7.42 5.17 3.34
C GLU A 109 7.55 3.91 2.47
N HIS A 110 6.46 3.16 2.32
CA HIS A 110 6.40 1.94 1.53
C HIS A 110 5.16 1.92 0.65
N THR A 111 5.35 1.60 -0.64
CA THR A 111 4.24 1.52 -1.61
C THR A 111 3.90 0.10 -2.04
N CYS A 112 4.72 -0.90 -1.71
CA CYS A 112 4.57 -2.29 -2.17
C CYS A 112 4.73 -3.28 -1.01
N ALA A 113 3.69 -4.10 -0.77
CA ALA A 113 3.71 -5.13 0.26
C ALA A 113 4.75 -6.22 -0.01
N LEU A 114 5.04 -6.53 -1.29
CA LEU A 114 6.05 -7.53 -1.64
C LEU A 114 7.47 -7.05 -1.31
N ASP A 115 7.76 -5.76 -1.53
CA ASP A 115 9.07 -5.20 -1.19
C ASP A 115 9.28 -5.18 0.33
N VAL A 116 8.21 -4.92 1.10
CA VAL A 116 8.24 -5.02 2.56
C VAL A 116 8.49 -6.47 3.01
N ALA A 117 7.81 -7.44 2.39
CA ALA A 117 7.97 -8.85 2.72
C ALA A 117 9.37 -9.39 2.38
N GLU A 118 9.99 -8.93 1.29
CA GLU A 118 11.35 -9.33 0.90
C GLU A 118 12.42 -8.88 1.89
N LYS A 119 12.19 -7.80 2.65
CA LYS A 119 13.10 -7.36 3.72
C LYS A 119 13.12 -8.30 4.92
N GLY A 120 12.15 -9.22 5.02
CA GLY A 120 12.07 -10.22 6.08
C GLY A 120 10.95 -9.93 7.09
N GLY A 121 11.12 -10.46 8.30
CA GLY A 121 10.13 -10.35 9.38
C GLY A 121 9.92 -8.91 9.83
N ILE A 122 8.65 -8.54 9.98
CA ILE A 122 8.19 -7.21 10.42
C ILE A 122 7.23 -7.39 11.58
N THR A 123 7.22 -6.45 12.53
CA THR A 123 6.37 -6.50 13.72
C THR A 123 4.91 -6.12 13.39
N LEU A 124 3.98 -6.48 14.27
CA LEU A 124 2.56 -6.13 14.10
C LEU A 124 2.32 -4.62 14.17
N GLU A 125 3.13 -3.92 14.96
CA GLU A 125 3.15 -2.48 15.12
C GLU A 125 3.58 -1.78 13.83
N GLU A 126 4.68 -2.24 13.21
CA GLU A 126 5.19 -1.70 11.95
C GLU A 126 4.19 -1.95 10.80
N VAL A 127 3.62 -3.15 10.69
CA VAL A 127 2.55 -3.43 9.71
C VAL A 127 1.34 -2.53 9.93
N GLY A 128 0.97 -2.31 11.20
CA GLY A 128 -0.09 -1.38 11.56
C GLY A 128 0.21 0.05 11.11
N ALA A 129 1.44 0.51 11.32
CA ALA A 129 1.90 1.81 10.86
C ALA A 129 1.90 1.95 9.34
N ILE A 130 2.24 0.88 8.60
CA ILE A 130 2.26 0.85 7.13
C ILE A 130 0.84 0.84 6.53
N MET A 131 -0.12 0.18 7.16
CA MET A 131 -1.48 0.01 6.60
C MET A 131 -2.54 0.92 7.24
N ASN A 132 -2.12 1.83 8.13
CA ASN A 132 -3.01 2.65 8.96
C ASN A 132 -4.03 1.81 9.76
N LEU A 133 -3.55 0.75 10.40
CA LEU A 133 -4.34 -0.16 11.21
C LEU A 133 -3.76 -0.25 12.62
N THR A 134 -4.63 -0.48 13.60
CA THR A 134 -4.19 -0.76 14.97
C THR A 134 -3.46 -2.11 15.01
N ARG A 135 -2.46 -2.24 15.88
CA ARG A 135 -1.77 -3.51 16.17
C ARG A 135 -2.72 -4.69 16.38
N GLU A 136 -3.77 -4.50 17.20
CA GLU A 136 -4.74 -5.56 17.48
C GLU A 136 -5.51 -5.99 16.23
N ARG A 137 -5.80 -5.06 15.31
CA ARG A 137 -6.43 -5.38 14.04
C ARG A 137 -5.51 -6.24 13.15
N ILE A 138 -4.21 -5.93 13.11
CA ILE A 138 -3.24 -6.76 12.38
C ILE A 138 -3.17 -8.16 12.99
N ARG A 139 -3.07 -8.27 14.32
CA ARG A 139 -3.07 -9.56 15.04
C ARG A 139 -4.28 -10.43 14.68
N GLN A 140 -5.48 -9.83 14.58
CA GLN A 140 -6.70 -10.54 14.18
C GLN A 140 -6.63 -11.03 12.73
N VAL A 141 -6.12 -10.19 11.82
CA VAL A 141 -5.95 -10.55 10.40
C VAL A 141 -4.95 -11.68 10.26
N GLU A 142 -3.81 -11.60 10.96
CA GLU A 142 -2.79 -12.64 11.00
C GLU A 142 -3.36 -13.96 11.53
N THR A 143 -4.01 -13.93 12.70
CA THR A 143 -4.60 -15.14 13.30
C THR A 143 -5.59 -15.81 12.34
N ARG A 144 -6.46 -15.03 11.69
CA ARG A 144 -7.41 -15.52 10.68
C ARG A 144 -6.70 -16.05 9.44
N GLY A 145 -5.63 -15.39 8.99
CA GLY A 145 -4.82 -15.82 7.87
C GLY A 145 -4.14 -17.17 8.12
N LEU A 146 -3.52 -17.32 9.29
CA LEU A 146 -2.88 -18.56 9.73
C LEU A 146 -3.87 -19.73 9.79
N LEU A 147 -5.10 -19.51 10.28
CA LEU A 147 -6.14 -20.53 10.27
C LEU A 147 -6.47 -21.00 8.85
N LYS A 148 -6.70 -20.07 7.92
CA LYS A 148 -6.99 -20.39 6.52
C LYS A 148 -5.83 -21.13 5.84
N LEU A 149 -4.59 -20.77 6.17
CA LEU A 149 -3.41 -21.46 5.63
C LEU A 149 -3.33 -22.90 6.14
N ARG A 150 -3.57 -23.12 7.44
CA ARG A 150 -3.61 -24.48 8.02
C ARG A 150 -4.67 -25.34 7.35
N GLU A 151 -5.89 -24.82 7.23
CA GLU A 151 -6.98 -25.51 6.53
C GLU A 151 -6.60 -25.85 5.08
N ALA A 152 -5.98 -24.93 4.35
CA ALA A 152 -5.56 -25.17 2.98
C ALA A 152 -4.42 -26.20 2.85
N THR A 153 -3.53 -26.31 3.86
CA THR A 153 -2.45 -27.30 3.88
C THR A 153 -2.90 -28.68 4.36
N GLU A 154 -3.91 -28.73 5.24
CA GLU A 154 -4.45 -29.98 5.79
C GLU A 154 -5.56 -30.58 4.91
N ALA A 155 -6.18 -29.79 4.04
CA ALA A 155 -7.13 -30.28 3.06
C ALA A 155 -6.42 -31.19 2.04
N GLU A 156 -6.87 -32.45 1.93
CA GLU A 156 -6.46 -33.32 0.83
C GLU A 156 -6.75 -32.65 -0.52
N PRO A 157 -5.85 -32.76 -1.51
CA PRO A 157 -6.07 -32.14 -2.81
C PRO A 157 -7.35 -32.68 -3.43
N PRO A 158 -8.20 -31.82 -4.04
CA PRO A 158 -9.45 -32.24 -4.63
C PRO A 158 -9.21 -33.33 -5.69
N VAL A 159 -10.05 -34.36 -5.68
CA VAL A 159 -9.96 -35.56 -6.54
C VAL A 159 -9.88 -35.22 -8.04
N SER A 160 -10.29 -34.00 -8.44
CA SER A 160 -10.18 -33.49 -9.82
C SER A 160 -8.75 -33.21 -10.30
N ALA A 161 -7.75 -33.18 -9.41
CA ALA A 161 -6.34 -33.06 -9.78
C ALA A 161 -5.70 -34.39 -10.22
N ARG A 162 -6.41 -35.53 -10.07
CA ARG A 162 -6.01 -36.82 -10.64
C ARG A 162 -6.53 -36.92 -12.07
N LYS A 163 -5.83 -36.28 -13.01
CA LYS A 163 -5.99 -36.62 -14.43
C LYS A 163 -5.33 -38.00 -14.64
N PRO A 164 -5.98 -38.94 -15.36
CA PRO A 164 -5.41 -40.28 -15.60
C PRO A 164 -4.09 -40.23 -16.37
#